data_AF-A0AA94WRK5-F1
#
_entry.id   AF-A0AA94WRK5-F1
#
_cell.length_a   1.000
_cell.length_b   1.000
_cell.length_c   1.000
_cell.angle_alpha   90.00
_cell.angle_beta   90.00
_cell.angle_gamma   90.00
#
_symmetry.space_group_name_H-M   'P 1'
#
loop_
_entity.id
_entity.type
_entity.pdbx_description
1 polymer ?
#
loop_
_entity_poly.entity_id
_entity_poly.type
_entity_poly.pdbx_seq_one_letter_code
_entity_poly.pdbx_strand_id
1 'polypeptide(L)'
;MKHFQGFVFISFFILMVGCTQEKSWESSLIIEAVILEVKDGRMLVAENVTSSEYAEISDKTIQELDEERISLIYLSYDKLADVKAGDEVEIWIDGGLDHSYPAQGHAKKVELKEE
;
A
#
# COMPACT_ATOMS: atom_id res chain seq x y z
N MET A 1 17.12 -65.37 20.40
CA MET A 1 16.58 -65.36 19.02
C MET A 1 15.06 -65.21 19.11
N LYS A 2 14.51 -64.21 18.41
CA LYS A 2 13.08 -64.02 17.99
C LYS A 2 12.03 -64.01 19.14
N HIS A 3 11.14 -63.04 19.26
CA HIS A 3 10.30 -62.46 18.21
C HIS A 3 10.07 -60.97 18.42
N PHE A 4 10.38 -60.25 17.35
CA PHE A 4 9.91 -58.93 17.00
C PHE A 4 8.43 -59.04 16.61
N GLN A 5 7.52 -58.36 17.31
CA GLN A 5 6.17 -58.14 16.80
C GLN A 5 5.68 -56.78 17.29
N GLY A 6 5.67 -55.85 16.35
CA GLY A 6 5.36 -54.45 16.60
C GLY A 6 3.94 -54.23 17.07
N PHE A 7 3.77 -53.17 17.84
CA PHE A 7 2.58 -52.35 17.75
C PHE A 7 3.02 -50.90 17.86
N VAL A 8 3.23 -50.31 16.69
CA VAL A 8 3.33 -48.87 16.48
C VAL A 8 1.94 -48.31 16.82
N PHE A 9 1.73 -47.87 18.07
CA PHE A 9 0.62 -47.00 18.41
C PHE A 9 1.09 -45.56 18.25
N ILE A 10 1.16 -45.14 16.99
CA ILE A 10 1.00 -43.74 16.60
C ILE A 10 -0.41 -43.35 17.07
N SER A 11 -0.51 -42.57 18.13
CA SER A 11 -1.67 -41.71 18.36
C SER A 11 -1.18 -40.30 18.62
N PHE A 12 -1.03 -39.65 17.48
CA PHE A 12 -0.80 -38.26 17.19
C PHE A 12 -1.81 -37.38 17.95
N PHE A 13 -1.46 -36.94 19.17
CA PHE A 13 -2.25 -36.01 19.99
C PHE A 13 -1.45 -34.73 20.32
N ILE A 14 -0.73 -34.20 19.34
CA ILE A 14 -0.04 -32.90 19.46
C ILE A 14 -0.39 -32.02 18.27
N LEU A 15 -1.65 -31.63 18.13
CA LEU A 15 -2.09 -30.48 17.31
C LEU A 15 -3.47 -30.12 17.90
N MET A 16 -3.60 -29.18 18.83
CA MET A 16 -3.89 -27.78 18.51
C MET A 16 -3.70 -26.94 19.79
N VAL A 17 -2.46 -26.57 20.15
CA VAL A 17 -2.27 -25.26 20.79
C VAL A 17 -2.05 -24.31 19.64
N GLY A 18 -3.14 -23.95 18.97
CA GLY A 18 -3.14 -22.80 18.09
C GLY A 18 -2.87 -21.61 18.99
N CYS A 19 -1.66 -21.07 18.94
CA CYS A 19 -1.41 -19.75 19.47
C CYS A 19 -2.44 -18.82 18.81
N THR A 20 -3.38 -18.30 19.62
CA THR A 20 -4.06 -17.06 19.29
C THR A 20 -2.95 -16.03 19.16
N GLN A 21 -2.47 -15.83 17.93
CA GLN A 21 -1.76 -14.63 17.58
C GLN A 21 -2.84 -13.60 17.31
N GLU A 22 -3.21 -12.86 18.35
CA GLU A 22 -3.66 -11.49 18.17
C GLU A 22 -2.50 -10.74 17.50
N LYS A 23 -2.42 -10.80 16.17
CA LYS A 23 -1.62 -9.83 15.42
C LYS A 23 -2.46 -8.58 15.27
N SER A 24 -2.54 -7.85 16.39
CA SER A 24 -2.76 -6.40 16.40
C SER A 24 -1.52 -5.74 15.79
N TRP A 25 -1.41 -5.77 14.46
CA TRP A 25 -0.51 -4.92 13.70
C TRP A 25 -1.29 -4.44 12.49
N GLU A 26 -2.18 -3.48 12.72
CA GLU A 26 -2.64 -2.61 11.64
C GLU A 26 -1.46 -1.69 11.27
N SER A 27 -0.45 -2.24 10.60
CA SER A 27 0.65 -1.47 10.04
C SER A 27 0.14 -0.81 8.76
N SER A 28 -0.62 0.28 8.90
CA SER A 28 -0.94 1.13 7.76
C SER A 28 0.36 1.60 7.12
N LEU A 29 0.51 1.39 5.81
CA LEU A 29 1.63 1.93 5.05
C LEU A 29 1.46 3.45 5.00
N ILE A 30 2.49 4.21 5.38
CA ILE A 30 2.48 5.68 5.31
C ILE A 30 3.44 6.09 4.21
N ILE A 31 2.97 6.95 3.29
CA ILE A 31 3.78 7.47 2.18
C ILE A 31 3.70 9.00 2.13
N GLU A 32 4.77 9.63 1.65
CA GLU A 32 4.80 11.04 1.28
C GLU A 32 4.72 11.17 -0.24
N ALA A 33 3.81 12.00 -0.73
CA ALA A 33 3.56 12.12 -2.16
C ALA A 33 2.99 13.50 -2.55
N VAL A 34 3.07 13.80 -3.86
CA VAL A 34 2.34 14.92 -4.46
C VAL A 34 1.19 14.39 -5.32
N ILE A 35 0.03 15.03 -5.22
CA ILE A 35 -1.15 14.68 -6.01
C ILE A 35 -0.98 15.22 -7.43
N LEU A 36 -0.97 14.34 -8.44
CA LEU A 36 -0.89 14.72 -9.85
C LEU A 36 -2.26 15.00 -10.48
N GLU A 37 -3.24 14.17 -10.14
CA GLU A 37 -4.59 14.27 -10.70
C GLU A 37 -5.62 13.79 -9.68
N VAL A 38 -6.79 14.45 -9.64
CA VAL A 38 -7.99 13.95 -8.94
C VAL A 38 -9.11 13.81 -9.96
N LYS A 39 -9.42 12.57 -10.33
CA LYS A 39 -10.37 12.28 -11.40
C LYS A 39 -10.96 10.87 -11.26
N ASP A 40 -12.17 10.66 -11.77
CA ASP A 40 -12.83 9.36 -11.82
C ASP A 40 -12.94 8.65 -10.45
N GLY A 41 -13.14 9.43 -9.38
CA GLY A 41 -13.30 8.89 -8.02
C GLY A 41 -12.01 8.36 -7.39
N ARG A 42 -10.85 8.75 -7.91
CA ARG A 42 -9.53 8.43 -7.37
C ARG A 42 -8.56 9.60 -7.53
N MET A 43 -7.43 9.50 -6.86
CA MET A 43 -6.29 10.39 -7.04
C MET A 43 -5.09 9.61 -7.57
N LEU A 44 -4.34 10.21 -8.49
CA LEU A 44 -3.02 9.77 -8.91
C LEU A 44 -1.99 10.54 -8.10
N VAL A 45 -1.08 9.84 -7.43
CA VAL A 45 -0.02 10.46 -6.62
C VAL A 45 1.35 9.98 -7.08
N ALA A 46 2.34 10.84 -6.93
CA ALA A 46 3.75 10.53 -7.16
C ALA A 46 4.51 10.53 -5.83
N GLU A 47 5.07 9.39 -5.45
CA GLU A 47 5.86 9.29 -4.22
C GLU A 47 7.25 9.91 -4.38
N ASN A 48 7.78 10.42 -3.27
CA ASN A 48 9.14 11.01 -3.20
C ASN A 48 9.37 12.14 -4.20
N VAL A 49 8.31 12.86 -4.56
CA VAL A 49 8.37 14.08 -5.36
C VAL A 49 8.04 15.25 -4.46
N THR A 50 8.77 16.35 -4.59
CA THR A 50 8.50 17.60 -3.88
C THR A 50 7.53 18.50 -4.66
N SER A 51 6.89 19.44 -3.97
CA SER A 51 6.08 20.48 -4.61
C SER A 51 6.82 21.26 -5.71
N SER A 52 8.15 21.40 -5.63
CA SER A 52 8.96 22.07 -6.67
C SER A 52 9.10 21.24 -7.95
N GLU A 53 9.16 19.91 -7.82
CA GLU A 53 9.28 18.97 -8.94
C GLU A 53 7.93 18.72 -9.63
N TYR A 54 6.82 18.98 -8.94
CA TYR A 54 5.46 18.88 -9.50
C TYR A 54 5.31 19.59 -10.85
N ALA A 55 5.85 20.80 -10.98
CA ALA A 55 5.76 21.59 -12.21
C ALA A 55 6.44 20.90 -13.40
N GLU A 56 7.45 20.07 -13.16
CA GLU A 56 8.17 19.35 -14.20
C GLU A 56 7.46 18.06 -14.63
N ILE A 57 6.59 17.50 -13.78
CA ILE A 57 5.97 16.19 -13.99
C ILE A 57 4.45 16.24 -14.22
N SER A 58 3.79 17.33 -13.85
CA SER A 58 2.31 17.45 -13.86
C SER A 58 1.68 17.30 -15.25
N ASP A 59 2.37 17.68 -16.32
CA ASP A 59 1.89 17.56 -17.69
C ASP A 59 2.36 16.27 -18.40
N LYS A 60 3.16 15.43 -17.74
CA LYS A 60 3.69 14.19 -18.33
C LYS A 60 2.65 13.08 -18.33
N THR A 61 2.71 12.24 -19.35
CA THR A 61 1.95 11.00 -19.39
C THR A 61 2.51 9.97 -18.40
N ILE A 62 1.68 8.99 -18.01
CA ILE A 62 2.13 7.86 -17.18
C ILE A 62 3.34 7.14 -17.78
N GLN A 63 3.41 7.04 -19.11
CA GLN A 63 4.54 6.40 -19.78
C GLN A 63 5.84 7.20 -19.63
N GLU A 64 5.80 8.52 -19.80
CA GLU A 64 6.97 9.37 -19.58
C GLU A 64 7.44 9.33 -18.12
N LEU A 65 6.49 9.29 -17.18
CA LEU A 65 6.79 9.14 -15.74
C LEU A 65 7.41 7.77 -15.40
N ASP A 66 7.02 6.70 -16.09
CA ASP A 66 7.64 5.37 -15.96
C ASP A 66 9.07 5.35 -16.51
N GLU A 67 9.30 5.99 -17.67
CA GLU A 67 10.63 6.14 -18.26
C GLU A 67 11.59 6.90 -17.33
N GLU A 68 11.05 7.87 -16.57
CA GLU A 68 11.76 8.60 -15.51
C GLU A 68 11.78 7.89 -14.16
N ARG A 69 11.16 6.71 -14.07
CA ARG A 69 11.11 5.84 -12.88
C ARG A 69 10.43 6.50 -11.68
N ILE A 70 9.46 7.37 -11.93
CA ILE A 70 8.63 7.97 -10.89
C ILE A 70 7.66 6.91 -10.36
N SER A 71 7.59 6.77 -9.03
CA SER A 71 6.65 5.84 -8.38
C SER A 71 5.26 6.46 -8.38
N LEU A 72 4.31 5.81 -9.06
CA LEU A 72 2.94 6.28 -9.20
C LEU A 72 1.96 5.34 -8.51
N ILE A 73 0.98 5.92 -7.83
CA ILE A 73 -0.08 5.17 -7.15
C ILE A 73 -1.45 5.80 -7.45
N TYR A 74 -2.40 4.97 -7.88
CA TYR A 74 -3.81 5.31 -7.87
C TYR A 74 -4.44 4.95 -6.53
N LEU A 75 -4.99 5.94 -5.85
CA LEU A 75 -5.65 5.76 -4.56
C LEU A 75 -7.11 6.18 -4.63
N SER A 76 -8.00 5.27 -4.24
CA SER A 76 -9.36 5.65 -3.86
C SER A 76 -9.32 6.35 -2.50
N TYR A 77 -10.18 7.36 -2.31
CA TYR A 77 -10.29 8.08 -1.05
C TYR A 77 -11.71 8.61 -0.86
N ASP A 78 -12.28 8.45 0.34
CA ASP A 78 -13.66 8.84 0.59
C ASP A 78 -13.85 10.37 0.63
N LYS A 79 -12.78 11.13 0.88
CA LYS A 79 -12.81 12.59 0.98
C LYS A 79 -12.01 13.29 -0.12
N LEU A 80 -12.12 12.80 -1.36
CA LEU A 80 -11.43 13.42 -2.52
C LEU A 80 -11.75 14.91 -2.72
N ALA A 81 -12.87 15.41 -2.20
CA ALA A 81 -13.21 16.83 -2.27
C ALA A 81 -12.30 17.73 -1.40
N ASP A 82 -11.56 17.14 -0.45
CA ASP A 82 -10.70 17.86 0.49
C ASP A 82 -9.27 18.04 -0.05
N VAL A 83 -8.95 17.47 -1.22
CA VAL A 83 -7.62 17.47 -1.83
C VAL A 83 -7.66 17.87 -3.30
N LYS A 84 -6.55 18.39 -3.83
CA LYS A 84 -6.43 18.79 -5.24
C LYS A 84 -5.04 18.47 -5.80
N ALA A 85 -4.93 18.49 -7.13
CA ALA A 85 -3.64 18.37 -7.79
C ALA A 85 -2.67 19.49 -7.33
N GLY A 86 -1.41 19.12 -7.16
CA GLY A 86 -0.34 19.95 -6.63
C GLY A 86 -0.20 19.93 -5.10
N ASP A 87 -1.14 19.34 -4.35
CA ASP A 87 -1.00 19.22 -2.90
C ASP A 87 0.09 18.19 -2.55
N GLU A 88 1.00 18.57 -1.63
CA GLU A 88 1.92 17.65 -0.96
C GLU A 88 1.26 17.06 0.28
N VAL A 89 1.27 15.73 0.38
CA VAL A 89 0.46 14.99 1.33
C VAL A 89 1.23 13.84 1.99
N GLU A 90 0.88 13.58 3.25
CA GLU A 90 1.14 12.31 3.92
C GLU A 90 -0.12 11.43 3.82
N ILE A 91 0.04 10.19 3.37
CA ILE A 91 -1.08 9.28 3.07
C ILE A 91 -0.93 7.98 3.84
N TRP A 92 -1.99 7.60 4.56
CA TRP A 92 -2.10 6.30 5.23
C TRP A 92 -2.90 5.36 4.33
N ILE A 93 -2.27 4.29 3.87
CA ILE A 93 -2.86 3.27 3.02
C ILE A 93 -3.37 2.11 3.87
N ASP A 94 -4.59 1.68 3.59
CA ASP A 94 -5.24 0.51 4.19
C ASP A 94 -5.26 -0.66 3.20
N GLY A 95 -5.14 -1.88 3.70
CA GLY A 95 -5.17 -3.11 2.89
C GLY A 95 -3.94 -3.37 2.00
N GLY A 96 -2.99 -2.44 1.92
CA GLY A 96 -1.77 -2.56 1.11
C GLY A 96 -1.91 -1.99 -0.30
N LEU A 97 -0.95 -2.33 -1.18
CA LEU A 97 -0.92 -1.88 -2.57
C LEU A 97 -0.88 -3.09 -3.52
N ASP A 98 -1.66 -3.01 -4.59
CA ASP A 98 -1.59 -3.96 -5.70
C ASP A 98 -0.33 -3.72 -6.53
N HIS A 99 0.40 -4.80 -6.81
CA HIS A 99 1.65 -4.80 -7.58
C HIS A 99 1.38 -4.64 -9.09
N SER A 100 0.96 -3.43 -9.48
CA SER A 100 0.82 -2.98 -10.87
C SER A 100 1.52 -1.63 -11.07
N TYR A 101 1.56 -1.11 -12.29
CA TYR A 101 2.05 0.25 -12.55
C TYR A 101 1.01 1.05 -13.36
N PRO A 102 0.51 2.18 -12.83
CA PRO A 102 0.66 2.65 -11.44
C PRO A 102 0.15 1.62 -10.43
N ALA A 103 0.73 1.59 -9.23
CA ALA A 103 0.22 0.75 -8.15
C ALA A 103 -1.19 1.21 -7.75
N GLN A 104 -1.96 0.37 -7.06
CA GLN A 104 -3.35 0.69 -6.72
C GLN A 104 -3.66 0.38 -5.27
N GLY A 105 -4.48 1.21 -4.62
CA GLY A 105 -4.89 0.98 -3.24
C GLY A 105 -5.99 1.91 -2.74
N HIS A 106 -6.19 1.90 -1.42
CA HIS A 106 -7.16 2.72 -0.73
C HIS A 106 -6.48 3.57 0.34
N ALA A 107 -6.72 4.88 0.30
CA ALA A 107 -6.25 5.80 1.33
C ALA A 107 -7.26 5.84 2.48
N LYS A 108 -6.80 5.48 3.68
CA LYS A 108 -7.57 5.63 4.93
C LYS A 108 -7.60 7.07 5.41
N LYS A 109 -6.50 7.79 5.21
CA LYS A 109 -6.30 9.16 5.66
C LYS A 109 -5.31 9.85 4.72
N VAL A 110 -5.55 11.13 4.48
CA VAL A 110 -4.67 12.03 3.74
C VAL A 110 -4.53 13.31 4.57
N GLU A 111 -3.31 13.77 4.80
CA GLU A 111 -3.02 15.04 5.47
C GLU A 111 -2.16 15.91 4.57
N LEU A 112 -2.54 17.18 4.44
CA LEU A 112 -1.73 18.19 3.76
C LEU A 112 -0.49 18.47 4.58
N LYS A 113 0.67 18.50 3.93
CA LYS A 113 1.91 18.94 4.55
C LYS A 113 1.94 20.46 4.51
N GLU A 114 1.91 21.10 5.68
CA GLU A 114 2.10 22.55 5.75
C GLU A 114 3.57 22.88 5.43
N GLU A 115 3.80 23.85 4.53
CA GLU A 115 5.14 24.39 4.21
C GLU A 115 5.75 25.17 5.39
#